data_AF-A0A960CLX8-F1
#
_entry.id   AF-A0A960CLX8-F1
#
_cell.length_a   1.000
_cell.length_b   1.000
_cell.length_c   1.000
_cell.angle_alpha   90.00
_cell.angle_beta   90.00
_cell.angle_gamma   90.00
#
_symmetry.space_group_name_H-M   'P 1'
#
loop_
_entity.id
_entity.type
_entity.pdbx_description
1 polymer ?
#
loop_
_entity_poly.entity_id
_entity_poly.type
_entity_poly.pdbx_seq_one_letter_code
_entity_poly.pdbx_strand_id
1 'polypeptide(L)'
;MQFARDLGKPAASRDDHQSHRFGLPWQTLAAFLRTVTHPRVAENMLCAADSWRYVADWLAAPVVWIPPATENTARVWARLREQVEVTGNLVPDAQLAATAVEHETELVSAETDFMRLPGLRWINPLSASPLPCRPGREGAD
;
A
#
# COMPACT_ATOMS: atom_id res chain seq x y z
N MET A 1 16.31 -56.25 0.12
CA MET A 1 17.58 -55.58 -0.26
C MET A 1 17.19 -54.54 -1.32
N GLN A 2 16.79 -53.31 -0.99
CA GLN A 2 17.51 -52.18 -0.39
C GLN A 2 18.66 -51.65 -1.27
N PHE A 3 18.64 -50.31 -1.40
CA PHE A 3 19.65 -49.38 -1.95
C PHE A 3 19.60 -49.23 -3.48
N ALA A 4 19.65 -48.05 -4.10
CA ALA A 4 19.88 -46.65 -3.75
C ALA A 4 19.98 -45.93 -5.13
N ARG A 5 19.73 -44.65 -5.39
CA ARG A 5 19.46 -43.42 -4.65
C ARG A 5 18.95 -42.42 -5.69
N ASP A 6 18.05 -41.55 -5.24
CA ASP A 6 17.78 -40.25 -5.83
C ASP A 6 19.06 -39.52 -6.24
N LEU A 7 19.18 -39.19 -7.52
CA LEU A 7 20.01 -38.08 -7.95
C LEU A 7 19.09 -36.87 -8.07
N GLY A 8 19.13 -36.08 -6.99
CA GLY A 8 18.36 -34.87 -6.82
C GLY A 8 18.55 -33.93 -8.00
N LYS A 9 17.41 -33.57 -8.61
CA LYS A 9 17.26 -32.29 -9.28
C LYS A 9 17.83 -31.22 -8.34
N PRO A 10 18.72 -30.33 -8.79
CA PRO A 10 19.22 -29.28 -7.92
C PRO A 10 18.00 -28.54 -7.37
N ALA A 11 17.86 -28.55 -6.04
CA ALA A 11 16.93 -27.67 -5.36
C ALA A 11 17.26 -26.27 -5.87
N ALA A 12 16.35 -25.68 -6.64
CA ALA A 12 16.41 -24.26 -6.92
C ALA A 12 16.63 -23.59 -5.57
N SER A 13 17.77 -22.91 -5.44
CA SER A 13 18.10 -22.11 -4.28
C SER A 13 16.87 -21.30 -3.92
N ARG A 14 16.24 -21.61 -2.80
CA ARG A 14 15.16 -20.82 -2.20
C ARG A 14 15.77 -19.53 -1.66
N ASP A 15 16.20 -18.67 -2.57
CA ASP A 15 16.15 -17.23 -2.35
C ASP A 15 14.80 -16.77 -2.87
N ASP A 16 13.74 -17.21 -2.18
CA ASP A 16 12.38 -16.72 -2.38
C ASP A 16 12.26 -15.39 -1.61
N HIS A 17 13.08 -14.40 -1.97
CA HIS A 17 12.79 -13.01 -1.63
C HIS A 17 11.61 -12.60 -2.53
N GLN A 18 10.40 -13.10 -2.23
CA GLN A 18 9.19 -12.59 -2.84
C GLN A 18 9.26 -11.08 -2.68
N SER A 19 9.50 -10.39 -3.80
CA SER A 19 9.73 -8.96 -3.80
C SER A 19 8.35 -8.34 -3.78
N HIS A 20 7.76 -8.23 -2.59
CA HIS A 20 6.48 -7.54 -2.39
C HIS A 20 6.65 -6.10 -2.86
N ARG A 21 5.92 -5.73 -3.92
CA ARG A 21 5.91 -4.36 -4.43
C ARG A 21 4.81 -3.55 -3.74
N PHE A 22 5.09 -2.28 -3.50
CA PHE A 22 4.15 -1.34 -2.87
C PHE A 22 3.69 -0.31 -3.89
N GLY A 23 2.38 -0.25 -4.14
CA GLY A 23 1.77 0.75 -5.00
C GLY A 23 1.58 2.07 -4.24
N LEU A 24 2.07 3.18 -4.81
CA LEU A 24 1.78 4.53 -4.34
C LEU A 24 1.05 5.32 -5.44
N PRO A 25 -0.29 5.22 -5.53
CA PRO A 25 -1.08 6.01 -6.46
C PRO A 25 -0.89 7.52 -6.24
N TRP A 26 -1.02 8.32 -7.29
CA TRP A 26 -0.92 9.79 -7.17
C TRP A 26 -1.92 10.38 -6.18
N GLN A 27 -3.08 9.77 -6.01
CA GLN A 27 -4.10 10.15 -5.05
C GLN A 27 -3.57 10.03 -3.61
N THR A 28 -2.82 8.97 -3.29
CA THR A 28 -2.18 8.78 -1.99
C THR A 28 -1.08 9.80 -1.75
N LEU A 29 -0.22 10.04 -2.75
CA LEU A 29 0.86 11.04 -2.65
C LEU A 29 0.29 12.46 -2.49
N ALA A 30 -0.74 12.81 -3.25
CA ALA A 30 -1.43 14.08 -3.14
C ALA A 30 -2.14 14.24 -1.80
N ALA A 31 -2.80 13.19 -1.29
CA ALA A 31 -3.43 13.20 0.02
C ALA A 31 -2.41 13.39 1.15
N PHE A 32 -1.25 12.73 1.07
CA PHE A 32 -0.13 12.94 2.00
C PHE A 32 0.32 14.40 1.99
N LEU A 33 0.72 14.92 0.83
CA LEU A 33 1.20 16.29 0.69
C LEU A 33 0.16 17.29 1.20
N ARG A 34 -1.10 17.15 0.76
CA ARG A 34 -2.20 17.98 1.21
C ARG A 34 -2.33 17.97 2.73
N THR A 35 -2.17 16.82 3.38
CA THR A 35 -2.40 16.68 4.82
C THR A 35 -1.24 17.28 5.63
N VAL A 36 0.00 16.93 5.31
CA VAL A 36 1.18 17.34 6.08
C VAL A 36 1.57 18.81 5.88
N THR A 37 1.03 19.45 4.83
CA THR A 37 1.19 20.88 4.55
C THR A 37 -0.07 21.69 4.79
N HIS A 38 -1.12 21.14 5.43
CA HIS A 38 -2.34 21.92 5.71
C HIS A 38 -2.30 22.63 7.08
N PRO A 39 -2.51 23.96 7.13
CA PRO A 39 -2.30 24.76 8.36
C PRO A 39 -3.29 24.50 9.48
N ARG A 40 -4.35 23.74 9.22
CA ARG A 40 -5.34 23.35 10.24
C ARG A 40 -5.14 21.94 10.80
N VAL A 41 -4.12 21.21 10.35
CA VAL A 41 -3.94 19.79 10.72
C VAL A 41 -2.95 19.59 11.87
N ALA A 42 -1.88 20.40 11.97
CA ALA A 42 -0.90 20.29 13.04
C ALA A 42 -0.15 21.62 13.27
N GLU A 43 0.34 21.84 14.50
CA GLU A 43 1.14 23.02 14.89
C GLU A 43 2.54 23.02 14.22
N ASN A 44 3.11 21.83 13.97
CA ASN A 44 4.42 21.64 13.34
C ASN A 44 4.26 21.00 11.96
N MET A 45 3.82 21.79 10.99
CA MET A 45 3.65 21.32 9.62
C MET A 45 4.99 21.13 8.92
N LEU A 46 5.03 20.21 7.97
CA LEU A 46 6.14 20.15 7.03
C LEU A 46 6.01 21.31 6.03
N CYS A 47 7.12 21.96 5.71
CA CYS A 47 7.16 22.85 4.56
C CYS A 47 7.05 22.02 3.26
N ALA A 48 6.66 22.67 2.17
CA ALA A 48 6.49 22.00 0.88
C ALA A 48 7.77 21.29 0.39
N ALA A 49 8.95 21.86 0.68
CA ALA A 49 10.22 21.25 0.30
C ALA A 49 10.49 19.96 1.08
N ASP A 50 10.30 19.97 2.40
CA ASP A 50 10.52 18.79 3.24
C ASP A 50 9.50 17.69 2.99
N SER A 51 8.23 18.04 2.75
CA SER A 51 7.22 17.04 2.41
C SER A 51 7.50 16.37 1.06
N TRP A 52 8.00 17.11 0.08
CA TRP A 52 8.41 16.54 -1.21
C TRP A 52 9.61 15.60 -1.10
N ARG A 53 10.54 15.85 -0.18
CA ARG A 53 11.68 14.95 0.06
C ARG A 53 11.24 13.54 0.43
N TYR A 54 10.23 13.40 1.30
CA TYR A 54 9.66 12.09 1.63
C TYR A 54 9.07 11.39 0.39
N VAL A 55 8.33 12.12 -0.45
CA VAL A 55 7.78 11.58 -1.70
C VAL A 55 8.89 11.10 -2.63
N ALA A 56 9.95 11.89 -2.79
CA ALA A 56 11.10 11.53 -3.60
C ALA A 56 11.80 10.26 -3.07
N ASP A 57 12.02 10.18 -1.76
CA ASP A 57 12.63 9.02 -1.11
C ASP A 57 11.78 7.75 -1.28
N TRP A 58 10.45 7.84 -1.17
CA TRP A 58 9.56 6.71 -1.41
C TRP A 58 9.58 6.26 -2.86
N LEU A 59 9.51 7.19 -3.81
CA LEU A 59 9.51 6.87 -5.24
C LEU A 59 10.86 6.32 -5.73
N ALA A 60 11.95 6.60 -5.02
CA ALA A 60 13.27 6.02 -5.28
C ALA A 60 13.43 4.58 -4.76
N ALA A 61 12.54 4.10 -3.88
CA ALA A 61 12.63 2.76 -3.34
C ALA A 61 12.35 1.70 -4.42
N PRO A 62 13.22 0.67 -4.60
CA PRO A 62 13.08 -0.32 -5.68
C PRO A 62 11.77 -1.12 -5.67
N VAL A 63 11.17 -1.27 -4.50
CA VAL A 63 9.91 -2.00 -4.29
C VAL A 63 8.68 -1.15 -4.60
N VAL A 64 8.83 0.17 -4.72
CA VAL A 64 7.71 1.10 -4.94
C VAL A 64 7.41 1.23 -6.43
N TRP A 65 6.14 1.41 -6.74
CA TRP A 65 5.69 1.74 -8.09
C TRP A 65 4.43 2.61 -8.03
N ILE A 66 4.19 3.36 -9.10
CA ILE A 66 2.97 4.17 -9.24
C ILE A 66 2.00 3.37 -10.12
N PRO A 67 0.92 2.81 -9.55
CA PRO A 67 -0.09 2.14 -10.35
C PRO A 67 -0.76 3.13 -11.31
N PRO A 68 -0.78 2.85 -12.63
CA PRO A 68 -1.47 3.71 -13.57
C PRO A 68 -2.98 3.60 -13.32
N ALA A 69 -3.65 4.76 -13.35
CA ALA A 69 -5.08 4.80 -13.56
C ALA A 69 -5.33 4.75 -15.07
N THR A 70 -6.14 3.80 -15.51
CA THR A 70 -6.46 3.54 -16.92
C THR A 70 -7.97 3.69 -17.17
N GLU A 71 -8.40 3.53 -18.42
CA GLU A 71 -9.83 3.40 -18.74
C GLU A 71 -10.46 2.19 -18.04
N ASN A 72 -9.66 1.17 -17.68
CA ASN A 72 -10.13 0.05 -16.90
C ASN A 72 -10.45 0.46 -15.45
N THR A 73 -9.64 1.34 -14.84
CA THR A 73 -9.93 1.89 -13.51
C THR A 73 -11.29 2.58 -13.52
N ALA A 74 -11.58 3.35 -14.57
CA ALA A 74 -12.86 4.04 -14.72
C ALA A 74 -14.03 3.05 -14.84
N ARG A 75 -13.86 1.91 -15.53
CA ARG A 75 -14.88 0.85 -15.62
C ARG A 75 -15.09 0.15 -14.28
N VAL A 76 -14.02 -0.17 -13.55
CA VAL A 76 -14.11 -0.75 -12.21
C VAL A 76 -14.83 0.20 -11.26
N TRP A 77 -14.47 1.48 -11.29
CA TRP A 77 -15.11 2.50 -10.47
C TRP A 77 -16.60 2.68 -10.80
N ALA A 78 -16.96 2.64 -12.09
CA ALA A 78 -18.36 2.68 -12.51
C ALA A 78 -19.18 1.52 -11.92
N ARG A 79 -18.60 0.31 -11.81
CA ARG A 79 -19.26 -0.83 -11.16
C ARG A 79 -19.35 -0.67 -9.64
N LEU A 80 -18.31 -0.14 -9.00
CA LEU A 80 -18.33 0.12 -7.55
C LEU A 80 -19.46 1.08 -7.16
N ARG A 81 -19.66 2.16 -7.93
CA ARG A 81 -20.73 3.13 -7.64
C ARG A 81 -22.16 2.60 -7.87
N GLU A 82 -22.33 1.49 -8.59
CA GLU A 82 -23.62 0.82 -8.74
C GLU A 82 -24.01 0.03 -7.48
N GLN A 83 -23.02 -0.29 -6.63
CA GLN A 83 -23.19 -1.14 -5.46
C GLN A 83 -23.10 -0.35 -4.15
N VAL A 84 -22.41 0.79 -4.16
CA VAL A 84 -22.23 1.69 -3.03
C VAL A 84 -22.46 3.11 -3.49
N GLU A 85 -23.19 3.92 -2.72
CA GLU A 85 -23.33 5.34 -3.00
C GLU A 85 -21.98 6.05 -2.77
N VAL A 86 -21.28 6.37 -3.86
CA VAL A 86 -19.99 7.05 -3.85
C VAL A 86 -20.20 8.56 -4.04
N THR A 87 -20.25 9.30 -2.93
CA THR A 87 -20.40 10.76 -2.92
C THR A 87 -19.49 11.43 -1.89
N GLY A 88 -19.25 12.73 -2.05
CA GLY A 88 -18.48 13.54 -1.10
C GLY A 88 -17.11 12.96 -0.77
N ASN A 89 -16.86 12.72 0.51
CA ASN A 89 -15.57 12.26 1.03
C ASN A 89 -15.20 10.83 0.59
N LEU A 90 -16.16 10.03 0.09
CA LEU A 90 -15.90 8.66 -0.35
C LEU A 90 -15.37 8.60 -1.79
N VAL A 91 -15.45 9.70 -2.55
CA VAL A 91 -15.00 9.75 -3.95
C VAL A 91 -13.51 9.39 -4.10
N PRO A 92 -12.57 9.97 -3.33
CA PRO A 92 -11.15 9.61 -3.42
C PRO A 92 -10.88 8.16 -3.02
N ASP A 93 -11.56 7.65 -1.99
CA ASP A 93 -11.40 6.27 -1.52
C ASP A 93 -11.90 5.26 -2.56
N ALA A 94 -13.01 5.56 -3.23
CA ALA A 94 -13.51 4.73 -4.33
C ALA A 94 -12.54 4.71 -5.54
N GLN A 95 -11.83 5.81 -5.82
CA GLN A 95 -10.78 5.83 -6.84
C GLN A 95 -9.58 4.95 -6.46
N LEU A 96 -9.15 5.03 -5.19
CA LEU A 96 -8.08 4.17 -4.66
C LEU A 96 -8.49 2.69 -4.71
N ALA A 97 -9.70 2.38 -4.30
CA ALA A 97 -10.25 1.03 -4.35
C ALA A 97 -10.32 0.50 -5.79
N ALA A 98 -10.82 1.31 -6.74
CA ALA A 98 -10.87 0.91 -8.14
C ALA A 98 -9.49 0.61 -8.72
N THR A 99 -8.48 1.41 -8.35
CA THR A 99 -7.08 1.18 -8.72
C THR A 99 -6.57 -0.12 -8.12
N ALA A 100 -6.83 -0.37 -6.83
CA ALA A 100 -6.41 -1.59 -6.17
C ALA A 100 -7.05 -2.84 -6.78
N VAL A 101 -8.34 -2.78 -7.11
CA VAL A 101 -9.10 -3.88 -7.75
C VAL A 101 -8.60 -4.14 -9.17
N GLU A 102 -8.34 -3.11 -9.99
CA GLU A 102 -7.79 -3.30 -11.34
C GLU A 102 -6.45 -4.04 -11.33
N HIS A 103 -5.56 -3.68 -10.41
CA HIS A 103 -4.23 -4.27 -10.31
C HIS A 103 -4.21 -5.54 -9.44
N GLU A 104 -5.38 -6.03 -9.01
CA GLU A 104 -5.55 -7.19 -8.14
C GLU A 104 -4.68 -7.11 -6.87
N THR A 105 -4.53 -5.91 -6.30
CA THR A 105 -3.69 -5.66 -5.12
C THR A 105 -4.50 -5.55 -3.84
N GLU A 106 -3.84 -5.67 -2.69
CA GLU A 106 -4.42 -5.39 -1.38
C GLU A 106 -4.22 -3.92 -1.02
N LEU A 107 -5.31 -3.26 -0.64
CA LEU A 107 -5.25 -1.92 -0.11
C LEU A 107 -4.90 -1.96 1.38
N VAL A 108 -3.82 -1.30 1.75
CA VAL A 108 -3.40 -1.16 3.15
C VAL A 108 -3.84 0.20 3.66
N SER A 109 -4.78 0.23 4.60
CA SER A 109 -5.28 1.49 5.19
C SER A 109 -5.88 1.25 6.57
N ALA A 110 -5.72 2.21 7.48
CA ALA A 110 -6.39 2.18 8.78
C ALA A 110 -7.88 2.55 8.71
N GLU A 111 -8.33 3.16 7.60
CA GLU A 111 -9.71 3.62 7.42
C GLU A 111 -10.67 2.46 7.18
N THR A 112 -11.69 2.34 8.02
CA THR A 112 -12.64 1.22 7.95
C THR A 112 -13.68 1.39 6.84
N ASP A 113 -13.82 2.58 6.26
CA ASP A 113 -14.77 2.83 5.16
C ASP A 113 -14.51 1.93 3.94
N PHE A 114 -13.27 1.46 3.74
CA PHE A 114 -12.91 0.49 2.70
C PHE A 114 -13.63 -0.86 2.84
N MET A 115 -14.07 -1.24 4.04
CA MET A 115 -14.88 -2.46 4.26
C MET A 115 -16.19 -2.46 3.47
N ARG A 116 -16.69 -1.27 3.11
CA ARG A 116 -17.97 -1.11 2.41
C ARG A 116 -17.83 -1.36 0.91
N LEU A 117 -16.61 -1.40 0.37
CA LEU A 117 -16.35 -1.46 -1.06
C LEU A 117 -16.22 -2.91 -1.55
N PRO A 118 -17.19 -3.40 -2.34
CA PRO A 118 -17.24 -4.79 -2.77
C PRO A 118 -16.10 -5.14 -3.74
N GLY A 119 -15.53 -6.34 -3.58
CA GLY A 119 -14.43 -6.83 -4.42
C GLY A 119 -13.05 -6.26 -4.08
N LEU A 120 -12.96 -5.33 -3.12
CA LEU A 120 -11.69 -4.82 -2.62
C LEU A 120 -11.09 -5.78 -1.58
N ARG A 121 -9.83 -6.19 -1.77
CA ARG A 121 -9.05 -6.77 -0.69
C ARG A 121 -8.43 -5.64 0.12
N TRP A 122 -8.71 -5.62 1.42
CA TRP A 122 -8.25 -4.55 2.31
C TRP A 122 -7.68 -5.13 3.62
N ILE A 123 -6.58 -4.53 4.08
CA ILE A 123 -5.93 -4.84 5.35
C ILE A 123 -5.79 -3.56 6.16
N ASN A 124 -6.22 -3.60 7.42
CA ASN A 124 -5.85 -2.60 8.40
C ASN A 124 -4.52 -3.00 9.05
N PRO A 125 -3.41 -2.25 8.81
CA PRO A 125 -2.12 -2.61 9.38
C PRO A 125 -2.07 -2.47 10.90
N LEU A 126 -3.07 -1.82 11.51
CA LEU A 126 -3.18 -1.62 12.95
C LEU A 126 -4.08 -2.67 13.63
N SER A 127 -4.76 -3.54 12.87
CA SER A 127 -5.71 -4.51 13.44
C SER A 127 -5.07 -5.84 13.89
N ALA A 128 -3.79 -6.09 13.60
CA ALA A 128 -3.09 -7.32 14.00
C ALA A 128 -1.77 -7.06 14.77
N SER A 129 -1.74 -7.53 16.03
CA SER A 129 -0.66 -7.79 17.02
C SER A 129 0.55 -6.82 17.14
N PRO A 130 1.05 -6.52 18.37
CA PRO A 130 2.14 -5.56 18.59
C PRO A 130 3.36 -5.88 17.75
N LEU A 131 3.97 -4.85 17.16
CA LEU A 131 5.32 -4.96 16.61
C LEU A 131 6.21 -5.63 17.67
N PRO A 132 7.01 -6.66 17.33
CA PRO A 132 7.95 -7.23 18.28
C PRO A 132 8.82 -6.09 18.82
N CYS A 133 8.88 -5.97 20.14
CA CYS A 133 9.68 -4.96 20.82
C CYS A 133 11.09 -5.03 20.25
N ARG A 134 11.55 -3.96 19.59
CA ARG A 134 12.93 -3.90 19.12
C ARG A 134 13.81 -3.99 20.37
N PRO A 135 14.76 -4.93 20.48
CA PRO A 135 15.76 -4.85 21.52
C PRO A 135 16.42 -3.47 21.40
N GLY A 136 16.36 -2.68 22.47
CA GLY A 136 17.02 -1.38 22.53
C GLY A 136 18.49 -1.56 22.13
N ARG A 137 19.05 -0.58 21.43
CA ARG A 137 20.51 -0.53 21.26
C ARG A 137 21.12 -0.45 22.66
N GLU A 138 21.57 -1.60 23.16
CA GLU A 138 22.42 -1.69 24.33
C GLU A 138 23.70 -0.91 24.03
N GLY A 139 24.14 -0.13 25.02
CA GLY A 139 25.04 1.01 24.86
C GLY A 139 26.31 0.73 24.06
N ALA A 140 26.68 1.70 23.24
CA ALA A 140 28.08 1.93 22.92
C ALA A 140 28.71 2.56 24.17
N ASP A 141 29.56 1.77 24.83
CA ASP A 141 30.60 2.24 25.75
C ASP A 141 31.62 3.08 24.98
#